data_AF-A0A267T8M9-F1
#
_entry.id   AF-A0A267T8M9-F1
#
_cell.length_a   1.000
_cell.length_b   1.000
_cell.length_c   1.000
_cell.angle_alpha   90.00
_cell.angle_beta   90.00
_cell.angle_gamma   90.00
#
_symmetry.space_group_name_H-M   'P 1'
#
loop_
_entity.id
_entity.type
_entity.pdbx_description
1 polymer ?
#
loop_
_entity_poly.entity_id
_entity_poly.type
_entity_poly.pdbx_seq_one_letter_code
_entity_poly.pdbx_strand_id
1 'polypeptide(L)'
;MKYFFSIMIFVIIISCNNERNEPTTFYKNLHTGEILNKTEFEKFENSLYLKNTDSTKKTIVTFMFFEIEKSSDSIIQNFKYDLRIGDKYIVRANAYEKIGMKIPQRNFTSINDEKTIIGGKKNKPTLINLWFINCPGCIAEMPALNRLKEKYAEKVDFVSLTFEQKEDVLVF
;
A
#
# COMPACT_ATOMS: atom_id res chain seq x y z
N MET A 1 21.77 -78.81 3.62
CA MET A 1 20.68 -77.80 3.49
C MET A 1 20.54 -77.12 4.84
N LYS A 2 20.67 -75.81 5.05
CA LYS A 2 20.82 -74.62 4.20
C LYS A 2 21.60 -73.60 5.05
N TYR A 3 22.68 -73.04 4.53
CA TYR A 3 23.33 -71.89 5.14
C TYR A 3 22.48 -70.66 4.84
N PHE A 4 21.96 -69.99 5.87
CA PHE A 4 21.22 -68.73 5.73
C PHE A 4 22.24 -67.59 5.82
N PHE A 5 22.79 -67.20 4.67
CA PHE A 5 23.70 -66.07 4.55
C PHE A 5 22.87 -64.79 4.65
N SER A 6 22.83 -64.17 5.84
CA SER A 6 22.19 -62.88 6.04
C SER A 6 23.13 -61.79 5.51
N ILE A 7 22.95 -61.41 4.24
CA ILE A 7 23.62 -60.25 3.64
C ILE A 7 22.88 -59.02 4.14
N MET A 8 23.43 -58.35 5.14
CA MET A 8 22.96 -57.06 5.59
C MET A 8 23.40 -56.00 4.56
N ILE A 9 22.52 -55.70 3.60
CA ILE A 9 22.73 -54.61 2.63
C ILE A 9 22.60 -53.29 3.38
N PHE A 10 23.75 -52.68 3.69
CA PHE A 10 23.82 -51.30 4.17
C PHE A 10 23.54 -50.38 2.97
N VAL A 11 22.26 -50.01 2.79
CA VAL A 11 21.88 -48.96 1.84
C VAL A 11 22.42 -47.64 2.39
N ILE A 12 23.56 -47.21 1.87
CA ILE A 12 24.06 -45.85 2.09
C ILE A 12 23.09 -44.94 1.34
N ILE A 13 22.13 -44.38 2.08
CA ILE A 13 21.31 -43.27 1.61
C ILE A 13 22.30 -42.10 1.49
N ILE A 14 22.87 -41.92 0.31
CA ILE A 14 23.52 -40.66 -0.06
C ILE A 14 22.38 -39.64 -0.03
N SER A 15 22.19 -39.01 1.12
CA SER A 15 21.38 -37.81 1.23
C SER A 15 22.08 -36.78 0.35
N CYS A 16 21.64 -36.65 -0.89
CA CYS A 16 21.98 -35.50 -1.70
C CYS A 16 21.41 -34.29 -0.96
N ASN A 17 22.25 -33.64 -0.13
CA ASN A 17 22.10 -32.24 0.20
C ASN A 17 22.31 -31.44 -1.09
N ASN A 18 21.37 -31.55 -2.02
CA ASN A 18 21.12 -30.44 -2.90
C ASN A 18 20.49 -29.40 -1.99
N GLU A 19 21.33 -28.53 -1.42
CA GLU A 19 20.91 -27.19 -1.06
C GLU A 19 20.23 -26.65 -2.32
N ARG A 20 18.89 -26.74 -2.37
CA ARG A 20 18.14 -25.97 -3.34
C ARG A 20 18.45 -24.55 -2.94
N ASN A 21 19.34 -23.89 -3.68
CA ASN A 21 19.62 -22.48 -3.49
C ASN A 21 18.26 -21.79 -3.46
N GLU A 22 17.84 -21.34 -2.27
CA GLU A 22 16.67 -20.49 -2.20
C GLU A 22 16.97 -19.29 -3.10
N PRO A 23 16.04 -18.90 -3.98
CA PRO A 23 16.30 -17.82 -4.93
C PRO A 23 16.82 -16.61 -4.18
N THR A 24 17.98 -16.12 -4.60
CA THR A 24 18.64 -15.02 -3.90
C THR A 24 17.71 -13.82 -3.94
N THR A 25 17.31 -13.35 -2.76
CA THR A 25 16.40 -12.20 -2.64
C THR A 25 17.20 -10.92 -2.54
N PHE A 26 16.99 -10.05 -3.52
CA PHE A 26 17.50 -8.69 -3.56
C PHE A 26 16.37 -7.70 -3.27
N TYR A 27 16.73 -6.51 -2.83
CA TYR A 27 15.82 -5.43 -2.48
C TYR A 27 16.14 -4.21 -3.33
N LYS A 28 15.19 -3.78 -4.16
CA LYS A 28 15.39 -2.65 -5.07
C LYS A 28 14.69 -1.43 -4.54
N ASN A 29 15.47 -0.40 -4.22
CA ASN A 29 14.97 0.90 -3.77
C ASN A 29 14.43 1.67 -4.97
N LEU A 30 13.11 1.80 -5.10
CA LEU A 30 12.48 2.47 -6.23
C LEU A 30 12.66 4.01 -6.22
N HIS A 31 13.19 4.60 -5.15
CA HIS A 31 13.55 6.02 -5.13
C HIS A 31 14.90 6.29 -5.82
N THR A 32 15.87 5.39 -5.65
CA THR A 32 17.25 5.59 -6.13
C THR A 32 17.64 4.65 -7.28
N GLY A 33 16.90 3.56 -7.47
CA GLY A 33 17.25 2.47 -8.40
C GLY A 33 18.29 1.48 -7.84
N GLU A 34 18.79 1.68 -6.62
CA GLU A 34 19.79 0.82 -5.99
C GLU A 34 19.23 -0.57 -5.68
N ILE A 35 20.03 -1.61 -5.92
CA ILE A 35 19.70 -3.00 -5.61
C ILE A 35 20.62 -3.49 -4.49
N LEU A 36 20.02 -3.96 -3.41
CA LEU A 36 20.68 -4.36 -2.18
C LEU A 36 20.50 -5.85 -1.96
N ASN A 37 21.53 -6.57 -1.51
CA ASN A 37 21.31 -7.86 -0.88
C ASN A 37 20.70 -7.67 0.52
N LYS A 38 20.31 -8.77 1.18
CA LYS A 38 19.67 -8.72 2.51
C LYS A 38 20.50 -7.95 3.54
N THR A 39 21.80 -8.22 3.65
CA THR A 39 22.68 -7.55 4.62
C THR A 39 22.85 -6.06 4.31
N GLU A 40 22.90 -5.69 3.03
CA GLU A 40 22.94 -4.29 2.61
C GLU A 40 21.62 -3.57 2.89
N PHE A 41 20.49 -4.23 2.69
CA PHE A 41 19.17 -3.71 3.03
C PHE A 41 19.02 -3.46 4.53
N GLU A 42 19.43 -4.41 5.39
CA GLU A 42 19.42 -4.25 6.84
C GLU A 42 20.33 -3.10 7.31
N LYS A 43 21.51 -2.94 6.68
CA LYS A 43 22.40 -1.80 6.93
C LYS A 43 21.77 -0.48 6.49
N PHE A 44 21.14 -0.46 5.32
CA PHE A 44 20.41 0.69 4.81
C PHE A 44 19.30 1.11 5.77
N GLU A 45 18.45 0.17 6.19
CA GLU A 45 17.37 0.40 7.16
C GLU A 45 17.92 1.01 8.47
N ASN A 46 18.93 0.38 9.07
CA ASN A 46 19.56 0.90 10.28
C ASN A 46 20.13 2.30 10.08
N SER A 47 20.72 2.58 8.91
CA SER A 47 21.27 3.90 8.59
C SER A 47 20.18 4.99 8.54
N LEU A 48 18.96 4.66 8.12
CA LEU A 48 17.84 5.62 8.10
C LEU A 48 17.47 6.05 9.51
N TYR A 49 17.42 5.12 10.47
CA TYR A 49 17.15 5.43 11.87
C TYR A 49 18.29 6.26 12.48
N LEU A 50 19.54 5.80 12.34
CA LEU A 50 20.70 6.45 12.97
C LEU A 50 20.91 7.89 12.46
N LYS A 51 20.83 8.12 11.15
CA LYS A 51 21.06 9.45 10.55
C LYS A 51 19.96 10.46 10.88
N ASN A 52 18.76 9.98 11.23
CA ASN A 52 17.59 10.85 11.43
C ASN A 52 17.09 10.82 12.88
N THR A 53 17.87 10.27 13.81
CA THR A 53 17.52 10.24 15.23
C THR A 53 17.44 11.66 15.76
N ASP A 54 16.29 12.03 16.32
CA ASP A 54 16.07 13.31 16.99
C ASP A 54 15.82 13.03 18.48
N SER A 55 16.49 13.78 19.36
CA SER A 55 16.44 13.57 20.81
C SER A 55 15.05 13.85 21.41
N THR A 56 14.19 14.57 20.69
CA THR A 56 12.87 14.99 21.15
C THR A 56 11.73 14.33 20.37
N LYS A 57 12.00 13.88 19.15
CA LYS A 57 10.97 13.38 18.22
C LYS A 57 11.33 11.99 17.71
N LYS A 58 10.35 11.09 17.80
CA LYS A 58 10.49 9.72 17.29
C LYS A 58 10.70 9.72 15.78
N THR A 59 11.73 9.00 15.33
CA THR A 59 11.91 8.64 13.93
C THR A 59 11.03 7.44 13.61
N ILE A 60 10.25 7.54 12.52
CA ILE A 60 9.39 6.46 12.04
C ILE A 60 9.76 6.20 10.60
N VAL A 61 10.21 4.97 10.31
CA VAL A 61 10.43 4.48 8.95
C VAL A 61 9.35 3.44 8.65
N THR A 62 8.73 3.53 7.48
CA THR A 62 7.73 2.56 7.05
C THR A 62 8.06 2.12 5.63
N PHE A 63 8.42 0.86 5.48
CA PHE A 63 8.69 0.25 4.19
C PHE A 63 7.39 -0.21 3.52
N MET A 64 7.27 0.08 2.23
CA MET A 64 6.23 -0.41 1.34
C MET A 64 6.88 -1.32 0.32
N PHE A 65 6.50 -2.58 0.32
CA PHE A 65 6.97 -3.58 -0.62
C PHE A 65 5.98 -3.71 -1.78
N PHE A 66 6.51 -3.74 -3.00
CA PHE A 66 5.75 -3.76 -4.25
C PHE A 66 5.94 -5.10 -4.97
N GLU A 67 5.47 -5.19 -6.21
CA GLU A 67 5.58 -6.37 -7.04
C GLU A 67 7.01 -6.91 -7.11
N ILE A 68 7.11 -8.22 -6.96
CA ILE A 68 8.36 -8.96 -7.04
C ILE A 68 8.72 -9.17 -8.50
N GLU A 69 9.94 -8.79 -8.89
CA GLU A 69 10.50 -9.16 -10.18
C GLU A 69 11.19 -10.52 -10.01
N LYS A 70 10.73 -11.55 -10.74
CA LYS A 70 11.36 -12.87 -10.75
C LYS A 70 12.25 -13.01 -11.99
N SER A 71 13.51 -13.34 -11.78
CA SER A 71 14.42 -13.87 -12.79
C SER A 71 14.78 -15.31 -12.39
N SER A 72 15.18 -16.16 -13.33
CA SER A 72 15.40 -17.61 -13.16
C SER A 72 15.89 -18.02 -11.77
N ASP A 73 16.93 -17.33 -11.27
CA ASP A 73 17.63 -17.67 -10.03
C ASP A 73 17.59 -16.55 -8.97
N SER A 74 16.77 -15.51 -9.19
CA SER A 74 16.74 -14.33 -8.33
C SER A 74 15.35 -13.73 -8.18
N ILE A 75 15.07 -13.27 -6.97
CA ILE A 75 13.86 -12.56 -6.60
C ILE A 75 14.27 -11.13 -6.27
N ILE A 76 13.69 -10.14 -6.93
CA ILE A 76 13.89 -8.73 -6.59
C ILE A 76 12.62 -8.23 -5.94
N GLN A 77 12.70 -7.97 -4.63
CA GLN A 77 11.66 -7.34 -3.85
C GLN A 77 11.78 -5.82 -3.98
N ASN A 78 10.91 -5.23 -4.79
CA ASN A 78 10.84 -3.78 -4.93
C ASN A 78 10.31 -3.13 -3.65
N PHE A 79 10.90 -1.99 -3.26
CA PHE A 79 10.42 -1.23 -2.11
C PHE A 79 10.52 0.28 -2.29
N LYS A 80 9.69 0.99 -1.53
CA LYS A 80 9.85 2.41 -1.18
C LYS A 80 9.71 2.54 0.32
N TYR A 81 9.99 3.72 0.86
CA TYR A 81 9.79 3.97 2.27
C TYR A 81 9.33 5.40 2.54
N ASP A 82 8.51 5.54 3.59
CA ASP A 82 8.29 6.81 4.27
C ASP A 82 9.33 6.97 5.38
N LEU A 83 9.83 8.19 5.55
CA LEU A 83 10.66 8.59 6.67
C LEU A 83 10.02 9.81 7.33
N ARG A 84 9.67 9.70 8.60
CA ARG A 84 9.07 10.77 9.41
C ARG A 84 9.88 11.03 10.66
N ILE A 85 9.95 12.30 11.04
CA ILE A 85 10.44 12.74 12.36
C ILE A 85 9.28 13.45 13.05
N GLY A 86 8.66 12.78 14.03
CA GLY A 86 7.35 13.16 14.54
C GLY A 86 6.28 13.19 13.43
N ASP A 87 5.61 14.32 13.27
CA ASP A 87 4.55 14.50 12.25
C ASP A 87 5.06 14.98 10.89
N LYS A 88 6.36 15.29 10.78
CA LYS A 88 6.95 15.80 9.54
C LYS A 88 7.48 14.66 8.68
N TYR A 89 7.07 14.61 7.42
CA TYR A 89 7.67 13.75 6.40
C TYR A 89 8.99 14.34 5.91
N ILE A 90 10.05 13.53 5.91
CA ILE A 90 11.35 13.80 5.31
C ILE A 90 11.44 13.14 3.94
N VAL A 91 11.01 11.86 3.86
CA VAL A 91 10.85 11.12 2.61
C VAL A 91 9.43 10.59 2.56
N ARG A 92 8.81 10.64 1.38
CA ARG A 92 7.52 10.02 1.10
C ARG A 92 7.73 8.95 0.05
N ALA A 93 7.26 7.74 0.31
CA ALA A 93 7.27 6.65 -0.65
C ALA A 93 6.50 7.02 -1.92
N ASN A 94 5.35 7.66 -1.75
CA ASN A 94 4.50 8.05 -2.87
C ASN A 94 4.54 9.56 -3.06
N ALA A 95 4.67 9.97 -4.33
CA ALA A 95 4.57 11.36 -4.70
C ALA A 95 3.09 11.78 -4.67
N TYR A 96 2.79 12.88 -3.98
CA TYR A 96 1.45 13.46 -3.93
C TYR A 96 1.34 14.63 -4.90
N GLU A 97 1.76 14.43 -6.14
CA GLU A 97 1.88 15.46 -7.19
C GLU A 97 0.55 16.14 -7.52
N LYS A 98 -0.57 15.50 -7.15
CA LYS A 98 -1.91 16.03 -7.34
C LYS A 98 -2.29 17.07 -6.27
N ILE A 99 -1.54 17.21 -5.18
CA ILE A 99 -1.77 18.26 -4.18
C ILE A 99 -1.53 19.62 -4.83
N GLY A 100 -2.50 20.53 -4.68
CA GLY A 100 -2.48 21.86 -5.29
C GLY A 100 -2.98 21.90 -6.73
N MET A 101 -3.18 20.74 -7.39
CA MET A 101 -3.86 20.71 -8.67
C MET A 101 -5.34 21.10 -8.51
N LYS A 102 -5.85 21.87 -9.47
CA LYS A 102 -7.26 22.26 -9.50
C LYS A 102 -8.09 21.16 -10.16
N ILE A 103 -9.20 20.79 -9.53
CA ILE A 103 -10.20 19.91 -10.13
C ILE A 103 -11.03 20.76 -11.12
N PRO A 104 -11.11 20.39 -12.40
CA PRO A 104 -11.90 21.14 -13.38
C PRO A 104 -13.39 21.07 -13.02
N GLN A 105 -14.11 22.17 -13.26
CA GLN A 105 -15.53 22.25 -12.98
C GLN A 105 -16.32 21.29 -13.89
N ARG A 106 -17.19 20.47 -13.29
CA ARG A 106 -18.11 19.57 -14.00
C ARG A 106 -19.48 19.56 -13.34
N ASN A 107 -20.53 19.45 -14.15
CA ASN A 107 -21.91 19.31 -13.69
C ASN A 107 -22.24 17.83 -13.48
N PHE A 108 -22.96 17.55 -12.40
CA PHE A 108 -23.46 16.23 -12.04
C PHE A 108 -24.93 16.33 -11.64
N THR A 109 -25.62 15.21 -11.67
CA THR A 109 -27.00 15.08 -11.17
C THR A 109 -26.97 14.11 -9.99
N SER A 110 -27.57 14.48 -8.87
CA SER A 110 -27.66 13.62 -7.68
C SER A 110 -28.74 12.56 -7.84
N ILE A 111 -28.80 11.60 -6.91
CA ILE A 111 -29.88 10.62 -6.83
C ILE A 111 -31.27 11.25 -6.66
N ASN A 112 -31.34 12.48 -6.17
CA ASN A 112 -32.58 13.25 -5.99
C ASN A 112 -32.90 14.15 -7.20
N ASP A 113 -32.23 13.94 -8.34
CA ASP A 113 -32.34 14.74 -9.57
C ASP A 113 -31.89 16.22 -9.41
N GLU A 114 -31.15 16.52 -8.34
CA GLU A 114 -30.60 17.85 -8.10
C GLU A 114 -29.31 18.05 -8.89
N LYS A 115 -29.20 19.16 -9.61
CA LYS A 115 -27.97 19.53 -10.30
C LYS A 115 -26.94 20.04 -9.29
N THR A 116 -25.74 19.48 -9.34
CA THR A 116 -24.60 19.90 -8.53
C THR A 116 -23.36 20.10 -9.39
N ILE A 117 -22.39 20.84 -8.85
CA ILE A 117 -21.12 21.14 -9.50
C ILE A 117 -20.00 20.59 -8.63
N ILE A 118 -19.04 19.88 -9.22
CA ILE A 118 -17.80 19.45 -8.53
C ILE A 118 -16.61 20.11 -9.23
N GLY A 119 -15.60 20.49 -8.44
CA GLY A 119 -14.43 21.23 -8.93
C GLY A 119 -14.67 22.73 -9.08
N GLY A 120 -13.69 23.43 -9.65
CA GLY A 120 -13.70 24.89 -9.76
C GLY A 120 -13.50 25.61 -8.42
N LYS A 121 -13.94 26.87 -8.36
CA LYS A 121 -13.87 27.67 -7.14
C LYS A 121 -15.02 27.28 -6.20
N LYS A 122 -14.69 26.98 -4.94
CA LYS A 122 -15.65 26.60 -3.89
C LYS A 122 -15.51 27.51 -2.68
N ASN A 123 -16.63 27.76 -1.99
CA ASN A 123 -16.66 28.55 -0.75
C ASN A 123 -16.29 27.71 0.47
N LYS A 124 -16.60 26.40 0.43
CA LYS A 124 -16.24 25.42 1.45
C LYS A 124 -15.28 24.40 0.85
N PRO A 125 -14.37 23.81 1.64
CA PRO A 125 -13.69 22.59 1.23
C PRO A 125 -14.71 21.48 0.95
N THR A 126 -14.41 20.63 -0.03
CA THR A 126 -15.27 19.51 -0.40
C THR A 126 -14.56 18.19 -0.11
N LEU A 127 -15.20 17.31 0.66
CA LEU A 127 -14.80 15.92 0.80
C LEU A 127 -15.55 15.09 -0.26
N ILE A 128 -14.80 14.44 -1.14
CA ILE A 128 -15.36 13.56 -2.17
C ILE A 128 -15.05 12.12 -1.77
N ASN A 129 -16.09 11.36 -1.43
CA ASN A 129 -16.01 9.92 -1.21
C ASN A 129 -16.30 9.21 -2.54
N LEU A 130 -15.37 8.38 -3.01
CA LEU A 130 -15.56 7.54 -4.18
C LEU A 130 -15.93 6.13 -3.71
N TRP A 131 -17.08 5.62 -4.14
CA TRP A 131 -17.60 4.34 -3.70
C TRP A 131 -18.33 3.62 -4.83
N PHE A 132 -18.65 2.34 -4.61
CA PHE A 132 -19.51 1.54 -5.47
C PHE A 132 -20.23 0.48 -4.63
N ILE A 133 -21.36 -0.04 -5.12
CA ILE A 133 -22.30 -0.90 -4.36
C ILE A 133 -21.66 -2.18 -3.80
N ASN A 134 -20.61 -2.69 -4.47
CA ASN A 134 -19.89 -3.91 -4.07
C ASN A 134 -18.57 -3.61 -3.36
N CYS A 135 -18.46 -2.48 -2.66
CA CYS A 135 -17.29 -2.09 -1.87
C CYS A 135 -17.54 -2.24 -0.36
N PRO A 136 -17.23 -3.39 0.27
CA PRO A 136 -17.50 -3.59 1.69
C PRO A 136 -16.85 -2.55 2.60
N GLY A 137 -15.61 -2.13 2.27
CA GLY A 137 -14.90 -1.10 3.02
C GLY A 137 -15.57 0.28 2.94
N CYS A 138 -16.05 0.66 1.74
CA CYS A 138 -16.77 1.91 1.54
C CYS A 138 -18.07 1.94 2.36
N ILE A 139 -18.83 0.83 2.33
CA ILE A 139 -20.09 0.69 3.08
C ILE A 139 -19.83 0.77 4.59
N ALA A 140 -18.79 0.10 5.07
CA ALA A 140 -18.40 0.15 6.48
C ALA A 140 -17.98 1.57 6.92
N GLU A 141 -17.47 2.41 6.02
CA GLU A 141 -17.07 3.79 6.29
C GLU A 141 -18.26 4.77 6.33
N MET A 142 -19.35 4.49 5.61
CA MET A 142 -20.51 5.39 5.46
C MET A 142 -21.06 5.93 6.79
N PRO A 143 -21.24 5.14 7.87
CA PRO A 143 -21.73 5.68 9.15
C PRO A 143 -20.80 6.74 9.75
N ALA A 144 -19.48 6.59 9.61
CA ALA A 144 -18.53 7.57 10.08
C ALA A 144 -18.57 8.84 9.22
N LEU A 145 -18.68 8.71 7.90
CA LEU A 145 -18.84 9.85 6.98
C LEU A 145 -20.13 10.64 7.25
N ASN A 146 -21.23 9.96 7.54
CA ASN A 146 -22.50 10.61 7.89
C ASN A 146 -22.38 11.42 9.19
N ARG A 147 -21.71 10.88 10.22
CA ARG A 147 -21.41 11.64 11.46
C ARG A 147 -20.53 12.86 11.20
N LEU A 148 -19.54 12.75 10.30
CA LEU A 148 -18.71 13.88 9.90
C LEU A 148 -19.54 14.93 9.15
N LYS A 149 -20.44 14.51 8.27
CA LYS A 149 -21.38 15.40 7.57
C LYS A 149 -22.24 16.16 8.55
N GLU A 150 -22.86 15.48 9.52
CA GLU A 150 -23.69 16.12 10.55
C GLU A 150 -22.88 17.16 11.37
N LYS A 151 -21.66 16.79 11.78
CA LYS A 151 -20.80 17.66 12.59
C LYS A 151 -20.26 18.88 11.83
N TYR A 152 -20.05 18.75 10.52
CA TYR A 152 -19.35 19.75 9.70
C TYR A 152 -20.18 20.31 8.54
N ALA A 153 -21.50 20.11 8.52
CA ALA A 153 -22.39 20.56 7.43
C ALA A 153 -22.21 22.03 7.04
N GLU A 154 -21.96 22.91 8.03
CA GLU A 154 -21.74 24.33 7.78
C GLU A 154 -20.35 24.67 7.23
N LYS A 155 -19.38 23.77 7.37
CA LYS A 155 -17.96 24.03 7.06
C LYS A 155 -17.41 23.23 5.89
N VAL A 156 -18.00 22.09 5.55
CA VAL A 156 -17.48 21.15 4.55
C VAL A 156 -18.64 20.66 3.69
N ASP A 157 -18.45 20.67 2.38
CA ASP A 157 -19.36 20.01 1.44
C ASP A 157 -19.01 18.53 1.35
N PHE A 158 -19.99 17.64 1.52
CA PHE A 158 -19.81 16.19 1.41
C PHE A 158 -20.46 15.69 0.13
N VAL A 159 -19.68 15.01 -0.70
CA VAL A 159 -20.14 14.43 -1.96
C VAL A 159 -19.74 12.96 -2.00
N SER A 160 -20.71 12.07 -2.15
CA SER A 160 -20.47 10.66 -2.46
C SER A 160 -20.71 10.43 -3.94
N LEU A 161 -19.69 9.97 -4.66
CA LEU A 161 -19.71 9.78 -6.11
C LEU A 161 -19.48 8.29 -6.42
N THR A 162 -20.33 7.76 -7.30
CA THR A 162 -20.26 6.41 -7.84
C THR A 162 -20.41 6.47 -9.36
N PHE A 163 -19.97 5.42 -10.06
CA PHE A 163 -20.20 5.24 -11.49
C PHE A 163 -21.45 4.39 -11.78
N GLU A 164 -22.12 3.90 -10.75
CA GLU A 164 -23.35 3.11 -10.84
C GLU A 164 -24.55 3.96 -11.27
N GLN A 165 -25.54 3.30 -11.85
CA GLN A 165 -26.78 3.97 -12.26
C GLN A 165 -27.65 4.27 -11.04
N LYS A 166 -28.53 5.26 -11.17
CA LYS A 166 -29.40 5.71 -10.06
C LYS A 166 -30.26 4.57 -9.53
N GLU A 167 -30.77 3.72 -10.41
CA GLU A 167 -31.64 2.59 -10.07
C GLU A 167 -30.90 1.58 -9.18
N ASP A 168 -29.64 1.27 -9.49
CA ASP A 168 -28.83 0.33 -8.72
C ASP A 168 -28.52 0.88 -7.32
N VAL A 169 -28.26 2.18 -7.22
CA VAL A 169 -27.98 2.87 -5.95
C VAL A 169 -29.22 2.96 -5.07
N LEU A 170 -30.42 3.07 -5.65
CA LEU A 170 -31.68 3.17 -4.89
C LEU A 170 -32.17 1.83 -4.33
N VAL A 171 -31.74 0.71 -4.92
CA VAL A 171 -32.06 -0.65 -4.44
C VAL A 171 -31.14 -1.08 -3.30
N PHE A 172 -29.98 -0.44 -3.19
CA PHE A 172 -29.02 -0.60 -2.11
C PHE A 172 -29.47 0.13 -0.84
#